data_AF-A0A133XX87-F1
#
_entry.id   AF-A0A133XX87-F1
#
_cell.length_a   1.000
_cell.length_b   1.000
_cell.length_c   1.000
_cell.angle_alpha   90.00
_cell.angle_beta   90.00
_cell.angle_gamma   90.00
#
_symmetry.space_group_name_H-M   'P 1'
#
loop_
_entity.id
_entity.type
_entity.pdbx_description
1 polymer ?
#
loop_
_entity_poly.entity_id
_entity_poly.type
_entity_poly.pdbx_seq_one_letter_code
_entity_poly.pdbx_strand_id
1 'polypeptide(L)'
;MLEELIGGRKEHTMPDMQTSPQIMTNVVPRRSSSGTLDDATADVTTAESGASNDVSTAAPSVTSGNFTFTHTGIEGVILVEVKQYADKRGYFMETYKRTDFEAGGILANFVQDNQSSSTKGVLRGLHFQIAHPQAKLVRVVRGRVFDVAVDLRRNSATFGKWVGVVLSEENQRQFFIPRGFAHGFLVLSDAAEFCYKCDDVYHPGDEGGLMWNDPDIAISWPALDGDASFDEQKAILSKKDTKHPSLAELIAQQDVK
;
A
#
# COMPACT_ATOMS: atom_id res chain seq x y z
N MET A 1 -38.22 -38.23 -2.63
CA MET A 1 -37.75 -39.03 -3.77
C MET A 1 -38.06 -38.25 -5.04
N LEU A 2 -37.05 -37.58 -5.59
CA LEU A 2 -36.88 -37.30 -7.02
C LEU A 2 -35.64 -36.40 -7.12
N GLU A 3 -34.49 -37.08 -7.02
CA GLU A 3 -33.21 -36.62 -7.52
C GLU A 3 -33.17 -36.78 -9.05
N GLU A 4 -32.19 -36.10 -9.65
CA GLU A 4 -31.62 -36.31 -10.97
C GLU A 4 -32.38 -35.74 -12.17
N LEU A 5 -31.86 -34.62 -12.69
CA LEU A 5 -31.62 -34.36 -14.13
C LEU A 5 -30.99 -32.97 -14.27
N ILE A 6 -29.67 -32.87 -14.35
CA ILE A 6 -28.96 -31.96 -15.26
C ILE A 6 -27.56 -32.55 -15.49
N GLY A 7 -27.34 -32.92 -16.75
CA GLY A 7 -26.11 -33.52 -17.25
C GLY A 7 -24.93 -32.56 -17.33
N GLY A 8 -23.75 -33.16 -17.39
CA GLY A 8 -22.46 -32.51 -17.27
C GLY A 8 -22.15 -31.47 -18.34
N ARG A 9 -21.30 -30.52 -17.94
CA ARG A 9 -20.53 -29.67 -18.85
C ARG A 9 -19.04 -29.88 -18.62
N LYS A 10 -18.37 -30.07 -19.75
CA LYS A 10 -16.94 -30.29 -19.93
C LYS A 10 -16.12 -29.12 -19.40
N GLU A 11 -15.03 -29.44 -18.72
CA GLU A 11 -13.93 -28.52 -18.43
C GLU A 11 -13.36 -27.97 -19.74
N HIS A 12 -13.16 -26.65 -19.78
CA HIS A 12 -12.41 -25.99 -20.84
C HIS A 12 -11.35 -25.12 -20.18
N THR A 13 -10.13 -25.65 -20.13
CA THR A 13 -8.90 -24.97 -19.74
C THR A 13 -8.38 -24.12 -20.91
N MET A 14 -8.09 -22.84 -20.65
CA MET A 14 -7.38 -21.91 -21.55
C MET A 14 -6.53 -20.95 -20.68
N PRO A 15 -5.45 -20.36 -21.24
CA PRO A 15 -4.14 -20.27 -20.58
C PRO A 15 -3.88 -18.98 -19.80
N ASP A 16 -2.83 -19.06 -18.96
CA ASP A 16 -2.25 -18.01 -18.12
C ASP A 16 -1.95 -16.70 -18.88
N MET A 17 -2.38 -15.58 -18.28
CA MET A 17 -1.87 -14.24 -18.58
C MET A 17 -1.13 -13.71 -17.34
N GLN A 18 0.19 -13.65 -17.46
CA GLN A 18 1.12 -13.07 -16.50
C GLN A 18 0.95 -11.55 -16.41
N THR A 19 0.76 -11.01 -15.19
CA THR A 19 1.15 -9.63 -14.85
C THR A 19 1.78 -9.60 -13.46
N SER A 20 2.99 -9.03 -13.39
CA SER A 20 3.89 -9.02 -12.23
C SER A 20 3.45 -8.05 -11.12
N PRO A 21 3.59 -8.40 -9.83
CA PRO A 21 3.51 -7.44 -8.72
C PRO A 21 4.89 -7.01 -8.21
N GLN A 22 5.11 -5.69 -8.06
CA GLN A 22 6.26 -5.13 -7.32
C GLN A 22 5.79 -4.67 -5.92
N ILE A 23 6.42 -5.18 -4.86
CA ILE A 23 6.26 -4.75 -3.47
C ILE A 23 7.66 -4.57 -2.88
N MET A 24 7.96 -3.39 -2.33
CA MET A 24 9.24 -3.12 -1.68
C MET A 24 9.11 -3.27 -0.16
N THR A 25 9.98 -4.09 0.44
CA THR A 25 10.20 -4.16 1.89
C THR A 25 11.70 -4.10 2.16
N ASN A 26 12.15 -3.29 3.12
CA ASN A 26 13.57 -3.18 3.46
C ASN A 26 13.89 -3.90 4.79
N VAL A 27 14.70 -4.96 4.71
CA VAL A 27 15.46 -5.56 5.82
C VAL A 27 16.95 -5.42 5.50
N VAL A 28 17.72 -4.77 6.38
CA VAL A 28 19.16 -4.47 6.17
C VAL A 28 20.04 -5.50 6.90
N PRO A 29 21.04 -6.11 6.24
CA PRO A 29 22.22 -6.63 6.92
C PRO A 29 23.53 -5.92 6.51
N ARG A 30 24.46 -5.79 7.47
CA ARG A 30 25.82 -5.22 7.33
C ARG A 30 26.83 -6.24 6.76
N ARG A 31 27.75 -5.82 5.86
CA ARG A 31 29.23 -5.77 6.06
C ARG A 31 30.08 -5.56 4.76
N SER A 32 31.05 -4.64 4.88
CA SER A 32 32.47 -4.56 4.41
C SER A 32 33.00 -5.10 3.05
N SER A 33 33.62 -4.14 2.31
CA SER A 33 35.01 -4.05 1.73
C SER A 33 35.46 -4.66 0.38
N SER A 34 36.15 -3.77 -0.39
CA SER A 34 37.19 -3.90 -1.45
C SER A 34 36.78 -4.46 -2.83
N GLY A 35 37.26 -4.00 -4.01
CA GLY A 35 38.21 -2.96 -4.43
C GLY A 35 38.46 -3.01 -5.97
N THR A 36 38.72 -1.83 -6.57
CA THR A 36 39.48 -1.47 -7.82
C THR A 36 39.14 -1.98 -9.24
N LEU A 37 38.68 -1.00 -10.07
CA LEU A 37 39.09 -0.49 -11.42
C LEU A 37 39.80 -1.38 -12.46
N ASP A 38 39.30 -1.37 -13.71
CA ASP A 38 40.04 -0.93 -14.92
C ASP A 38 39.12 -0.74 -16.17
N ASP A 39 39.66 0.00 -17.14
CA ASP A 39 39.07 0.78 -18.25
C ASP A 39 38.88 0.00 -19.57
N ALA A 40 37.89 0.37 -20.41
CA ALA A 40 37.93 0.39 -21.90
C ALA A 40 36.52 0.47 -22.57
N THR A 41 36.49 1.21 -23.68
CA THR A 41 35.39 1.69 -24.53
C THR A 41 34.72 0.65 -25.45
N ALA A 42 33.38 0.75 -25.66
CA ALA A 42 32.70 0.88 -26.98
C ALA A 42 31.23 0.38 -26.98
N ASP A 43 30.34 1.31 -27.34
CA ASP A 43 29.08 1.22 -28.13
C ASP A 43 28.05 0.08 -28.00
N VAL A 44 26.77 0.51 -28.02
CA VAL A 44 25.53 -0.21 -28.36
C VAL A 44 24.83 -1.05 -27.26
N THR A 45 23.53 -0.76 -27.11
CA THR A 45 22.47 -1.42 -26.29
C THR A 45 22.47 -1.15 -24.79
N THR A 46 21.66 -0.19 -24.33
CA THR A 46 21.29 -0.08 -22.91
C THR A 46 20.32 -1.19 -22.55
N ALA A 47 20.90 -2.34 -22.19
CA ALA A 47 20.24 -3.39 -21.44
C ALA A 47 19.87 -2.84 -20.04
N GLU A 48 18.66 -3.14 -19.61
CA GLU A 48 18.23 -2.97 -18.23
C GLU A 48 19.07 -3.88 -17.33
N SER A 49 20.01 -3.30 -16.59
CA SER A 49 20.76 -4.00 -15.55
C SER A 49 20.80 -3.14 -14.28
N GLY A 50 19.80 -3.31 -13.44
CA GLY A 50 19.76 -2.84 -12.06
C GLY A 50 19.25 -3.98 -11.20
N ALA A 51 20.12 -4.51 -10.34
CA ALA A 51 19.91 -5.70 -9.54
C ALA A 51 18.59 -5.68 -8.75
N SER A 52 17.65 -6.51 -9.17
CA SER A 52 16.40 -6.83 -8.48
C SER A 52 16.67 -7.90 -7.42
N ASN A 53 16.66 -7.53 -6.14
CA ASN A 53 16.59 -8.50 -5.06
C ASN A 53 15.10 -8.69 -4.69
N ASP A 54 14.49 -9.61 -5.43
CA ASP A 54 13.11 -10.08 -5.29
C ASP A 54 12.97 -11.02 -4.07
N VAL A 55 11.86 -10.90 -3.36
CA VAL A 55 11.45 -11.84 -2.31
C VAL A 55 10.34 -12.71 -2.87
N SER A 56 10.74 -13.94 -3.20
CA SER A 56 9.99 -15.22 -3.18
C SER A 56 8.46 -15.16 -3.00
N THR A 57 7.78 -15.92 -3.86
CA THR A 57 6.37 -16.38 -3.87
C THR A 57 5.87 -17.07 -2.58
N ALA A 58 6.17 -16.56 -1.38
CA ALA A 58 5.97 -17.23 -0.10
C ALA A 58 5.36 -16.36 1.01
N ALA A 59 4.83 -15.16 0.68
CA ALA A 59 4.06 -14.40 1.66
C ALA A 59 2.77 -15.17 2.00
N PRO A 60 2.46 -15.40 3.29
CA PRO A 60 1.27 -16.15 3.66
C PRO A 60 0.02 -15.40 3.20
N SER A 61 -0.87 -16.12 2.50
CA SER A 61 -2.12 -15.58 2.00
C SER A 61 -3.31 -16.47 2.34
N VAL A 62 -4.48 -15.85 2.45
CA VAL A 62 -5.76 -16.52 2.71
C VAL A 62 -6.74 -16.09 1.61
N THR A 63 -7.52 -17.02 1.07
CA THR A 63 -8.59 -16.70 0.12
C THR A 63 -9.94 -17.02 0.74
N SER A 64 -10.87 -16.06 0.71
CA SER A 64 -12.27 -16.25 1.09
C SER A 64 -13.18 -15.53 0.10
N GLY A 65 -14.15 -16.25 -0.47
CA GLY A 65 -15.08 -15.69 -1.44
C GLY A 65 -14.38 -15.09 -2.66
N ASN A 66 -14.56 -13.79 -2.87
CA ASN A 66 -14.00 -13.04 -4.00
C ASN A 66 -12.68 -12.31 -3.65
N PHE A 67 -12.04 -12.65 -2.52
CA PHE A 67 -10.90 -11.91 -1.99
C PHE A 67 -9.71 -12.82 -1.70
N THR A 68 -8.51 -12.33 -2.01
CA THR A 68 -7.24 -12.91 -1.56
C THR A 68 -6.52 -11.90 -0.67
N PHE A 69 -6.22 -12.29 0.56
CA PHE A 69 -5.61 -11.47 1.60
C PHE A 69 -4.15 -11.89 1.74
N THR A 70 -3.22 -11.01 1.39
CA THR A 70 -1.77 -11.26 1.47
C THR A 70 -1.18 -10.43 2.59
N HIS A 71 -0.57 -11.10 3.57
CA HIS A 71 0.11 -10.42 4.66
C HIS A 71 1.42 -9.81 4.16
N THR A 72 1.70 -8.57 4.56
CA THR A 72 2.98 -7.93 4.27
C THR A 72 4.05 -8.34 5.29
N GLY A 73 5.28 -7.83 5.12
CA GLY A 73 6.34 -7.97 6.13
C GLY A 73 6.07 -7.24 7.45
N ILE A 74 4.98 -6.46 7.56
CA ILE A 74 4.58 -5.77 8.78
C ILE A 74 3.28 -6.37 9.32
N GLU A 75 3.31 -6.80 10.58
CA GLU A 75 2.20 -7.49 11.23
C GLU A 75 0.91 -6.67 11.19
N GLY A 76 -0.16 -7.28 10.66
CA GLY A 76 -1.50 -6.70 10.59
C GLY A 76 -1.77 -5.85 9.35
N VAL A 77 -0.74 -5.52 8.56
CA VAL A 77 -0.91 -4.83 7.28
C VAL A 77 -1.14 -5.86 6.17
N ILE A 78 -2.25 -5.71 5.45
CA ILE A 78 -2.76 -6.72 4.51
C ILE A 78 -3.08 -6.07 3.16
N LEU A 79 -2.53 -6.65 2.08
CA LEU A 79 -2.93 -6.33 0.71
C LEU A 79 -4.11 -7.24 0.33
N VAL A 80 -5.19 -6.65 -0.17
CA VAL A 80 -6.40 -7.37 -0.56
C VAL A 80 -6.56 -7.31 -2.07
N GLU A 81 -6.48 -8.45 -2.72
CA GLU A 81 -6.82 -8.59 -4.13
C GLU A 81 -8.29 -8.98 -4.28
N VAL A 82 -8.94 -8.42 -5.30
CA VAL A 82 -10.38 -8.55 -5.52
C VAL A 82 -10.63 -9.22 -6.85
N LYS A 83 -11.48 -10.25 -6.86
CA LYS A 83 -11.93 -10.88 -8.09
C LYS A 83 -12.91 -9.98 -8.84
N GLN A 84 -12.62 -9.75 -10.12
CA GLN A 84 -13.48 -8.98 -11.03
C GLN A 84 -14.30 -9.90 -11.93
N TYR A 85 -15.50 -9.43 -12.27
CA TYR A 85 -16.40 -10.03 -13.25
C TYR A 85 -16.65 -9.02 -14.36
N ALA A 86 -15.93 -9.17 -15.48
CA ALA A 86 -16.01 -8.25 -16.62
C ALA A 86 -16.87 -8.81 -17.76
N ASP A 87 -17.61 -7.92 -18.43
CA ASP A 87 -18.30 -8.19 -19.69
C ASP A 87 -18.36 -6.91 -20.56
N LYS A 88 -19.07 -6.98 -21.69
CA LYS A 88 -19.16 -5.85 -22.64
C LYS A 88 -19.77 -4.55 -22.07
N ARG A 89 -20.38 -4.59 -20.88
CA ARG A 89 -20.95 -3.43 -20.17
C ARG A 89 -19.94 -2.73 -19.27
N GLY A 90 -18.82 -3.38 -18.94
CA GLY A 90 -17.86 -2.96 -17.93
C GLY A 90 -17.47 -4.10 -17.01
N TYR A 91 -17.27 -3.81 -15.72
CA TYR A 91 -16.95 -4.83 -14.72
C TYR A 91 -17.80 -4.66 -13.46
N PHE A 92 -17.94 -5.76 -12.73
CA PHE A 92 -18.50 -5.80 -11.39
C PHE A 92 -17.48 -6.43 -10.44
N MET A 93 -17.38 -5.92 -9.22
CA MET A 93 -16.63 -6.55 -8.14
C MET A 93 -17.31 -6.29 -6.79
N GLU A 94 -17.27 -7.29 -5.91
CA GLU A 94 -17.53 -7.07 -4.50
C GLU A 94 -16.32 -6.35 -3.90
N THR A 95 -16.55 -5.22 -3.23
CA THR A 95 -15.45 -4.39 -2.71
C THR A 95 -15.22 -4.62 -1.23
N TYR A 96 -16.21 -5.21 -0.53
CA TYR A 96 -16.10 -5.59 0.86
C TYR A 96 -17.22 -6.59 1.16
N LYS A 97 -16.88 -7.67 1.87
CA LYS A 97 -17.86 -8.55 2.53
C LYS A 97 -17.33 -8.91 3.90
N ARG A 98 -18.03 -8.48 4.95
CA ARG A 98 -17.59 -8.63 6.35
C ARG A 98 -17.10 -10.05 6.67
N THR A 99 -17.89 -11.07 6.35
CA THR A 99 -17.56 -12.46 6.65
C THR A 99 -16.29 -12.95 5.95
N ASP A 100 -16.06 -12.51 4.70
CA ASP A 100 -14.84 -12.88 3.95
C ASP A 100 -13.61 -12.12 4.48
N PHE A 101 -13.78 -10.86 4.87
CA PHE A 101 -12.71 -10.04 5.46
C PHE A 101 -12.31 -10.56 6.85
N GLU A 102 -13.27 -10.96 7.68
CA GLU A 102 -13.00 -11.58 8.98
C GLU A 102 -12.23 -12.90 8.80
N ALA A 103 -12.60 -13.73 7.82
CA ALA A 103 -11.87 -14.94 7.46
C ALA A 103 -10.45 -14.65 6.94
N GLY A 104 -10.25 -13.50 6.29
CA GLY A 104 -8.97 -12.97 5.85
C GLY A 104 -8.13 -12.28 6.93
N GLY A 105 -8.58 -12.26 8.18
CA GLY A 105 -7.86 -11.65 9.31
C GLY A 105 -8.13 -10.17 9.53
N ILE A 106 -9.09 -9.56 8.82
CA ILE A 106 -9.51 -8.16 9.00
C ILE A 106 -10.80 -8.13 9.83
N LEU A 107 -10.67 -7.90 11.13
CA LEU A 107 -11.80 -7.87 12.08
C LEU A 107 -12.38 -6.46 12.31
N ALA A 108 -11.90 -5.46 11.56
CA ALA A 108 -12.30 -4.07 11.72
C ALA A 108 -13.79 -3.86 11.40
N ASN A 109 -14.50 -3.14 12.27
CA ASN A 109 -15.90 -2.76 12.04
C ASN A 109 -15.94 -1.36 11.41
N PHE A 110 -15.95 -1.29 10.08
CA PHE A 110 -15.96 -0.03 9.36
C PHE A 110 -17.27 0.76 9.57
N VAL A 111 -17.16 2.03 10.00
CA VAL A 111 -18.28 2.91 10.34
C VAL A 111 -18.30 4.25 9.59
N GLN A 112 -17.23 4.56 8.85
CA GLN A 112 -17.12 5.78 8.06
C GLN A 112 -16.50 5.49 6.70
N ASP A 113 -17.03 6.12 5.65
CA ASP A 113 -16.51 6.11 4.29
C ASP A 113 -16.09 7.52 3.90
N ASN A 114 -14.91 7.64 3.30
CA ASN A 114 -14.35 8.89 2.85
C ASN A 114 -13.84 8.75 1.41
N GLN A 115 -13.81 9.88 0.68
CA GLN A 115 -13.28 9.97 -0.67
C GLN A 115 -12.49 11.26 -0.84
N SER A 116 -11.38 11.18 -1.58
CA SER A 116 -10.62 12.35 -1.99
C SER A 116 -10.27 12.26 -3.48
N SER A 117 -10.18 13.43 -4.12
CA SER A 117 -9.64 13.58 -5.47
C SER A 117 -8.39 14.44 -5.39
N SER A 118 -7.33 14.02 -6.08
CA SER A 118 -6.01 14.65 -6.01
C SER A 118 -5.33 14.61 -7.38
N THR A 119 -4.51 15.61 -7.68
CA THR A 119 -3.72 15.70 -8.92
C THR A 119 -2.35 15.06 -8.76
N LYS A 120 -1.66 14.80 -9.88
CA LYS A 120 -0.27 14.30 -9.89
C LYS A 120 0.64 15.05 -8.92
N GLY A 121 1.50 14.31 -8.23
CA GLY A 121 2.48 14.85 -7.28
C GLY A 121 1.89 15.20 -5.92
N VAL A 122 0.57 15.19 -5.73
CA VAL A 122 -0.02 15.38 -4.40
C VAL A 122 0.42 14.26 -3.47
N LEU A 123 1.01 14.64 -2.34
CA LEU A 123 1.34 13.75 -1.24
C LEU A 123 0.47 14.14 -0.05
N ARG A 124 -0.34 13.18 0.44
CA ARG A 124 -1.13 13.36 1.66
C ARG A 124 -0.56 12.44 2.72
N GLY A 125 -0.15 13.00 3.85
CA GLY A 125 0.37 12.22 4.96
C GLY A 125 1.68 12.72 5.54
N LEU A 126 2.25 11.97 6.49
CA LEU A 126 1.65 10.75 7.04
C LEU A 126 0.72 11.08 8.21
N HIS A 127 -0.47 10.49 8.26
CA HIS A 127 -1.53 10.83 9.22
C HIS A 127 -1.91 9.65 10.11
N PHE A 128 -2.21 9.95 11.37
CA PHE A 128 -2.79 9.03 12.35
C PHE A 128 -3.71 9.79 13.33
N GLN A 129 -4.41 9.05 14.18
CA GLN A 129 -5.20 9.60 15.30
C GLN A 129 -4.55 9.13 16.60
N ILE A 130 -4.50 9.98 17.63
CA ILE A 130 -3.72 9.73 18.85
C ILE A 130 -4.54 8.91 19.86
N ALA A 131 -5.64 9.46 20.37
CA ALA A 131 -6.50 8.83 21.37
C ALA A 131 -7.53 7.88 20.75
N HIS A 132 -7.95 8.15 19.51
CA HIS A 132 -8.94 7.39 18.74
C HIS A 132 -8.31 6.81 17.46
N PRO A 133 -7.28 5.93 17.58
CA PRO A 133 -6.61 5.37 16.42
C PRO A 133 -7.59 4.60 15.53
N GLN A 134 -7.46 4.81 14.22
CA GLN A 134 -8.33 4.22 13.20
C GLN A 134 -7.58 3.20 12.35
N ALA A 135 -8.20 2.04 12.13
CA ALA A 135 -7.86 1.17 11.02
C ALA A 135 -8.49 1.72 9.75
N LYS A 136 -7.81 1.53 8.63
CA LYS A 136 -8.22 2.00 7.31
C LYS A 136 -8.22 0.85 6.31
N LEU A 137 -9.25 0.79 5.46
CA LEU A 137 -9.23 -0.01 4.24
C LEU A 137 -9.31 0.95 3.06
N VAL A 138 -8.24 1.01 2.28
CA VAL A 138 -8.05 2.05 1.26
C VAL A 138 -7.95 1.46 -0.14
N ARG A 139 -8.37 2.22 -1.15
CA ARG A 139 -8.30 1.83 -2.56
C ARG A 139 -8.35 3.02 -3.51
N VAL A 140 -7.98 2.79 -4.76
CA VAL A 140 -8.10 3.76 -5.84
C VAL A 140 -9.20 3.31 -6.82
N VAL A 141 -10.10 4.23 -7.18
CA VAL A 141 -11.17 3.98 -8.16
C VAL A 141 -10.92 4.64 -9.52
N ARG A 142 -9.99 5.60 -9.56
CA ARG A 142 -9.50 6.25 -10.78
C ARG A 142 -8.03 6.63 -10.60
N GLY A 143 -7.19 6.43 -11.61
CA GLY A 143 -5.77 6.75 -11.58
C GLY A 143 -4.93 5.79 -10.73
N ARG A 144 -3.81 6.29 -10.20
CA ARG A 144 -2.78 5.50 -9.53
C ARG A 144 -2.08 6.28 -8.41
N VAL A 145 -1.89 5.61 -7.28
CA VAL A 145 -1.13 6.14 -6.13
C VAL A 145 -0.11 5.12 -5.65
N PHE A 146 0.96 5.61 -5.01
CA PHE A 146 1.79 4.83 -4.11
C PHE A 146 1.33 5.10 -2.68
N ASP A 147 0.74 4.09 -2.03
CA ASP A 147 0.20 4.16 -0.68
C ASP A 147 1.18 3.56 0.32
N VAL A 148 1.35 4.21 1.48
CA VAL A 148 2.36 3.88 2.49
C VAL A 148 1.72 3.78 3.88
N ALA A 149 2.12 2.74 4.61
CA ALA A 149 1.83 2.56 6.02
C ALA A 149 3.14 2.49 6.83
N VAL A 150 3.24 3.26 7.92
CA VAL A 150 4.35 3.24 8.87
C VAL A 150 3.86 2.77 10.23
N ASP A 151 4.55 1.77 10.79
CA ASP A 151 4.20 1.18 12.10
C ASP A 151 4.63 2.10 13.25
N LEU A 152 3.67 2.62 14.01
CA LEU A 152 3.92 3.46 15.19
C LEU A 152 3.66 2.73 16.52
N ARG A 153 3.49 1.41 16.50
CA ARG A 153 3.26 0.62 17.71
C ARG A 153 4.59 0.39 18.45
N ARG A 154 4.80 1.03 19.60
CA ARG A 154 6.07 0.98 20.35
C ARG A 154 6.57 -0.43 20.70
N ASN A 155 5.65 -1.36 20.94
CA ASN A 155 5.99 -2.75 21.28
C ASN A 155 6.12 -3.66 20.04
N SER A 156 5.98 -3.10 18.83
CA SER A 156 6.11 -3.84 17.59
C SER A 156 7.58 -4.08 17.24
N ALA A 157 7.89 -5.30 16.79
CA ALA A 157 9.19 -5.64 16.22
C ALA A 157 9.51 -4.83 14.94
N THR A 158 8.48 -4.26 14.30
CA THR A 158 8.58 -3.44 13.11
C THR A 158 8.34 -1.96 13.38
N PHE A 159 8.43 -1.48 14.62
CA PHE A 159 8.29 -0.05 14.94
C PHE A 159 9.22 0.83 14.07
N GLY A 160 8.65 1.88 13.47
CA GLY A 160 9.33 2.79 12.54
C GLY A 160 9.60 2.20 11.14
N LYS A 161 9.22 0.94 10.89
CA LYS A 161 9.27 0.35 9.55
C LYS A 161 8.04 0.73 8.75
N TRP A 162 8.20 0.72 7.43
CA TRP A 162 7.16 1.08 6.49
C TRP A 162 6.99 0.01 5.42
N VAL A 163 5.80 -0.02 4.84
CA VAL A 163 5.49 -0.81 3.64
C VAL A 163 4.73 0.08 2.67
N GLY A 164 5.05 -0.04 1.38
CA GLY A 164 4.40 0.71 0.31
C GLY A 164 3.88 -0.20 -0.78
N VAL A 165 2.71 0.15 -1.33
CA VAL A 165 2.05 -0.58 -2.41
C VAL A 165 1.49 0.38 -3.45
N VAL A 166 1.49 -0.03 -4.71
CA VAL A 166 0.79 0.71 -5.77
C VAL A 166 -0.66 0.28 -5.79
N LEU A 167 -1.57 1.24 -5.66
CA LEU A 167 -3.01 1.05 -5.82
C LEU A 167 -3.48 1.82 -7.04
N SER A 168 -4.30 1.19 -7.89
CA SER A 168 -4.74 1.82 -9.12
C SER A 168 -6.10 1.34 -9.58
N GLU A 169 -6.70 2.08 -10.52
CA GLU A 169 -7.95 1.69 -11.16
C GLU A 169 -7.84 0.40 -11.99
N GLU A 170 -6.63 0.06 -12.44
CA GLU A 170 -6.36 -1.17 -13.18
C GLU A 170 -6.20 -2.37 -12.25
N ASN A 171 -5.40 -2.25 -11.18
CA ASN A 171 -5.15 -3.38 -10.28
C ASN A 171 -6.29 -3.61 -9.28
N GLN A 172 -7.04 -2.55 -8.95
CA GLN A 172 -8.21 -2.55 -8.06
C GLN A 172 -7.97 -3.22 -6.70
N ARG A 173 -6.70 -3.30 -6.29
CA ARG A 173 -6.32 -3.83 -4.99
C ARG A 173 -6.76 -2.85 -3.91
N GLN A 174 -6.89 -3.38 -2.71
CA GLN A 174 -7.13 -2.59 -1.51
C GLN A 174 -6.00 -2.83 -0.53
N PHE A 175 -5.79 -1.87 0.35
CA PHE A 175 -4.74 -1.95 1.35
C PHE A 175 -5.34 -1.69 2.72
N PHE A 176 -5.18 -2.66 3.61
CA PHE A 176 -5.65 -2.57 4.98
C PHE A 176 -4.49 -2.17 5.88
N ILE A 177 -4.68 -1.05 6.57
CA ILE A 177 -3.78 -0.51 7.58
C ILE A 177 -4.47 -0.62 8.94
N PRO A 178 -3.93 -1.37 9.92
CA PRO A 178 -4.55 -1.50 11.24
C PRO A 178 -4.31 -0.24 12.08
N ARG A 179 -4.99 -0.17 13.24
CA ARG A 179 -4.78 0.90 14.24
C ARG A 179 -3.31 0.97 14.68
N GLY A 180 -2.85 2.17 15.02
CA GLY A 180 -1.48 2.41 15.49
C GLY A 180 -0.44 2.61 14.37
N PHE A 181 -0.90 2.99 13.18
CA PHE A 181 -0.07 3.28 12.01
C PHE A 181 -0.24 4.72 11.55
N ALA A 182 0.82 5.31 11.01
CA ALA A 182 0.70 6.48 10.16
C ALA A 182 0.49 6.06 8.70
N HIS A 183 -0.39 6.75 7.99
CA HIS A 183 -0.78 6.41 6.62
C HIS A 183 -0.71 7.63 5.71
N GLY A 184 -0.30 7.42 4.47
CA GLY A 184 -0.35 8.44 3.43
C GLY A 184 -0.12 7.88 2.04
N PHE A 185 -0.25 8.73 1.03
CA PHE A 185 -0.05 8.31 -0.36
C PHE A 185 0.49 9.45 -1.22
N LEU A 186 1.16 9.06 -2.32
CA LEU A 186 1.62 9.94 -3.40
C LEU A 186 0.83 9.62 -4.68
N VAL A 187 0.24 10.62 -5.32
CA VAL A 187 -0.45 10.47 -6.60
C VAL A 187 0.55 10.40 -7.75
N LEU A 188 0.61 9.27 -8.43
CA LEU A 188 1.58 9.01 -9.52
C LEU A 188 1.05 9.47 -10.89
N SER A 189 -0.23 9.21 -11.15
CA SER A 189 -0.92 9.56 -12.40
C SER A 189 -1.41 11.01 -12.40
N ASP A 190 -1.95 11.49 -13.54
CA ASP A 190 -2.44 12.87 -13.70
C ASP A 190 -3.48 13.28 -12.63
N ALA A 191 -4.34 12.34 -12.25
CA ALA A 191 -5.25 12.45 -11.13
C ALA A 191 -5.46 11.08 -10.47
N ALA A 192 -5.88 11.07 -9.21
CA ALA A 192 -6.37 9.88 -8.55
C ALA A 192 -7.62 10.16 -7.70
N GLU A 193 -8.57 9.23 -7.71
CA GLU A 193 -9.71 9.19 -6.79
C GLU A 193 -9.51 8.06 -5.79
N PHE A 194 -9.34 8.45 -4.53
CA PHE A 194 -8.96 7.57 -3.45
C PHE A 194 -10.11 7.44 -2.46
N CYS A 195 -10.56 6.21 -2.23
CA CYS A 195 -11.66 5.87 -1.33
C CYS A 195 -11.09 5.12 -0.12
N TYR A 196 -11.62 5.41 1.07
CA TYR A 196 -11.21 4.70 2.26
C TYR A 196 -12.32 4.56 3.31
N LYS A 197 -12.33 3.40 3.95
CA LYS A 197 -13.16 3.08 5.12
C LYS A 197 -12.35 3.28 6.39
N CYS A 198 -12.98 3.80 7.45
CA CYS A 198 -12.42 3.85 8.81
C CYS A 198 -13.28 3.05 9.78
N ASP A 199 -12.65 2.41 10.77
CA ASP A 199 -13.32 1.64 11.83
C ASP A 199 -13.66 2.46 13.09
N ASP A 200 -13.46 3.78 13.01
CA ASP A 200 -13.98 4.77 13.95
C ASP A 200 -14.36 6.04 13.19
N VAL A 201 -15.16 6.91 13.81
CA VAL A 201 -15.53 8.21 13.24
C VAL A 201 -14.38 9.21 13.37
N TYR A 202 -14.37 10.24 12.55
CA TYR A 202 -13.39 11.32 12.66
C TYR A 202 -13.56 12.12 13.97
N HIS A 203 -12.47 12.28 14.71
CA HIS A 203 -12.40 13.08 15.93
C HIS A 203 -11.54 14.34 15.68
N PRO A 204 -12.16 15.51 15.46
CA PRO A 204 -11.41 16.75 15.28
C PRO A 204 -10.52 17.05 16.50
N GLY A 205 -9.26 17.39 16.25
CA GLY A 205 -8.28 17.70 17.30
C GLY A 205 -7.49 16.48 17.81
N ASP A 206 -7.82 15.27 17.38
CA ASP A 206 -7.07 14.05 17.72
C ASP A 206 -6.06 13.65 16.62
N GLU A 207 -5.89 14.49 15.59
CA GLU A 207 -5.00 14.19 14.48
C GLU A 207 -3.53 14.35 14.86
N GLY A 208 -2.78 13.26 14.75
CA GLY A 208 -1.34 13.29 14.66
C GLY A 208 -0.87 13.33 13.22
N GLY A 209 0.40 13.68 13.04
CA GLY A 209 1.07 13.48 11.77
C GLY A 209 2.55 13.22 11.95
N LEU A 210 3.13 12.64 10.91
CA LEU A 210 4.52 12.24 10.82
C LEU A 210 5.08 12.79 9.51
N MET A 211 6.30 13.33 9.60
CA MET A 211 7.04 13.85 8.47
C MET A 211 7.15 12.82 7.35
N TRP A 212 6.73 13.19 6.13
CA TRP A 212 6.68 12.29 4.98
C TRP A 212 8.07 11.90 4.44
N ASN A 213 9.07 12.77 4.66
CA ASN A 213 10.48 12.60 4.29
C ASN A 213 11.38 12.43 5.53
N ASP A 214 10.85 11.80 6.58
CA ASP A 214 11.62 11.50 7.78
C ASP A 214 12.87 10.64 7.44
N PRO A 215 14.09 11.08 7.84
CA PRO A 215 15.32 10.38 7.48
C PRO A 215 15.54 9.06 8.22
N ASP A 216 14.92 8.85 9.39
CA ASP A 216 15.03 7.60 10.15
C ASP A 216 14.13 6.51 9.55
N ILE A 217 12.98 6.91 9.00
CA ILE A 217 12.07 6.00 8.29
C ILE A 217 12.53 5.76 6.86
N ALA A 218 13.03 6.80 6.19
CA ALA A 218 13.56 6.77 4.83
C ALA A 218 12.61 6.08 3.83
N ILE A 219 11.41 6.63 3.67
CA ILE A 219 10.43 6.11 2.70
C ILE A 219 10.96 6.32 1.29
N SER A 220 10.99 5.24 0.52
CA SER A 220 11.41 5.28 -0.89
C SER A 220 10.21 5.64 -1.76
N TRP A 221 9.92 6.93 -1.85
CA TRP A 221 8.88 7.44 -2.75
C TRP A 221 9.27 7.21 -4.23
N PRO A 222 8.38 6.63 -5.06
CA PRO A 222 8.71 6.33 -6.45
C PRO A 222 8.58 7.57 -7.35
N ALA A 223 9.15 7.46 -8.56
CA ALA A 223 8.96 8.47 -9.59
C ALA A 223 7.47 8.65 -9.95
N LEU A 224 7.10 9.87 -10.32
CA LEU A 224 5.78 10.15 -10.90
C LEU A 224 5.71 9.57 -12.32
N ASP A 225 4.49 9.37 -12.83
CA ASP A 225 4.31 8.80 -14.17
C ASP A 225 4.91 9.72 -15.24
N GLY A 226 5.97 9.23 -15.90
CA GLY A 226 6.74 9.93 -16.92
C GLY A 226 8.10 10.47 -16.44
N ASP A 227 8.38 10.43 -15.14
CA ASP A 227 9.66 10.87 -14.57
C ASP A 227 10.63 9.69 -14.41
N ALA A 228 11.94 9.97 -14.46
CA ALA A 228 12.98 8.95 -14.27
C ALA A 228 13.23 8.59 -12.79
N SER A 229 13.00 9.53 -11.89
CA SER A 229 13.18 9.38 -10.45
C SER A 229 12.17 10.27 -9.70
N PHE A 230 11.99 10.01 -8.41
CA PHE A 230 11.22 10.91 -7.56
C PHE A 230 11.96 12.25 -7.41
N ASP A 231 11.20 13.34 -7.53
CA ASP A 231 11.67 14.72 -7.35
C ASP A 231 10.82 15.37 -6.26
N GLU A 232 11.43 15.59 -5.09
CA GLU A 232 10.76 16.18 -3.92
C GLU A 232 10.16 17.55 -4.23
N GLN A 233 10.71 18.32 -5.17
CA GLN A 233 10.20 19.64 -5.53
C GLN A 233 8.85 19.57 -6.27
N LYS A 234 8.51 18.41 -6.84
CA LYS A 234 7.22 18.14 -7.48
C LYS A 234 6.18 17.63 -6.49
N ALA A 235 6.56 17.32 -5.24
CA ALA A 235 5.61 16.90 -4.22
C ALA A 235 4.74 18.08 -3.78
N ILE A 236 3.42 17.92 -3.87
CA ILE A 236 2.44 18.93 -3.50
C ILE A 236 1.83 18.55 -2.15
N LEU A 237 2.20 19.28 -1.11
CA LEU A 237 1.78 19.06 0.27
C LEU A 237 0.74 20.09 0.71
N SER A 238 -0.11 19.72 1.66
CA SER A 238 -0.92 20.70 2.37
C SER A 238 -0.05 21.51 3.36
N LYS A 239 -0.49 22.71 3.75
CA LYS A 239 0.18 23.50 4.81
C LYS A 239 0.32 22.75 6.14
N LYS A 240 -0.55 21.76 6.39
CA LYS A 240 -0.50 20.91 7.59
C LYS A 240 0.63 19.89 7.45
N ASP A 241 0.76 19.29 6.27
CA ASP A 241 1.72 18.20 6.03
C ASP A 241 3.16 18.67 5.93
N THR A 242 3.40 19.96 5.71
CA THR A 242 4.75 20.55 5.76
C THR A 242 5.27 20.79 7.19
N LYS A 243 4.48 20.47 8.22
CA LYS A 243 4.80 20.82 9.62
C LYS A 243 4.81 19.63 10.58
N HIS A 244 4.61 18.42 10.07
CA HIS A 244 4.59 17.25 10.93
C HIS A 244 5.98 16.97 11.52
N PRO A 245 6.06 16.56 12.79
CA PRO A 245 7.32 16.20 13.43
C PRO A 245 7.93 14.93 12.80
N SER A 246 9.23 14.80 12.97
CA SER A 246 9.97 13.54 12.74
C SER A 246 9.54 12.45 13.73
N LEU A 247 9.88 11.21 13.43
CA LEU A 247 9.66 10.06 14.31
C LEU A 247 10.39 10.25 15.65
N ALA A 248 11.64 10.74 15.62
CA ALA A 248 12.42 11.03 16.81
C ALA A 248 11.73 12.07 17.71
N GLU A 249 11.19 13.15 17.13
CA GLU A 249 10.44 14.17 17.86
C GLU A 249 9.13 13.63 18.44
N LEU A 250 8.41 12.77 17.70
CA LEU A 250 7.18 12.13 18.20
C LEU A 250 7.47 11.23 19.41
N ILE A 251 8.56 10.47 19.37
CA ILE A 251 8.98 9.62 20.49
C ILE A 251 9.27 10.49 21.72
N ALA A 252 10.05 11.56 21.54
CA ALA A 252 10.42 12.48 22.62
C ALA A 252 9.20 13.20 23.23
N GLN A 253 8.22 13.61 22.44
CA GLN A 253 7.01 14.29 22.93
C GLN A 253 6.12 13.40 23.81
N GLN A 254 6.13 12.10 23.54
CA GLN A 254 5.34 11.12 24.28
C GLN A 254 6.04 10.65 25.56
N ASP A 255 7.38 10.63 25.59
CA ASP A 255 8.16 10.24 26.77
C ASP A 255 8.17 11.33 27.87
N VAL A 256 7.65 12.52 27.55
CA VAL A 256 7.53 13.67 28.47
C VAL A 256 6.16 13.72 29.18
N LYS A 257 5.21 12.84 28.83
CA LYS A 257 3.87 12.74 29.45
C LYS A 257 3.75 11.52 30.34
#